data_AF-A0A4U3LZ99-F1
#
_entry.id   AF-A0A4U3LZ99-F1
#
_cell.length_a   1.000
_cell.length_b   1.000
_cell.length_c   1.000
_cell.angle_alpha   90.00
_cell.angle_beta   90.00
_cell.angle_gamma   90.00
#
_symmetry.space_group_name_H-M   'P 1'
#
loop_
_entity.id
_entity.type
_entity.pdbx_description
1 polymer ?
#
loop_
_entity_poly.entity_id
_entity_poly.type
_entity_poly.pdbx_seq_one_letter_code
_entity_poly.pdbx_strand_id
1 'polypeptide(L)'
;MRVQNGRLVALVAAVAVAAIAGGGALAYRQGPQTAEAEAAPLSTSPSPVTSKPVTSKPTPSTSSTPSSTPSSTGPLKTKIVLNKLPIGRAPQIAYLTGRTIRGGAGGDIKVPGTAEIQEVARLGSSGLAVVTKGYGTEMLTIDTDGKVIARTPDITQIVTTDDGNGAAYVGSRLKDTGEETGVTTFYAEQAQGQTEVQKVTMPNIWNAALLGYLNGKVYFDASKTQDGTSTLYEWTPAQSKVITIDSVPSAMAVSSVGTAGSLTTLADQNSCSSLLTVPAGKRLWRTCDYQIVGFTPDGATAIAGPIYQDGYGNGIAAVLDAKKGTLLHEWSGVFRQWVPEDDQHLLLLADTGQETAASIIRCTVSTGACELATPLAKGALLIGD
;
A
#
# COMPACT_ATOMS: atom_id res chain seq x y z
N MET A 1 39.17 16.25 44.49
CA MET A 1 38.75 15.18 45.41
C MET A 1 37.55 14.47 44.80
N ARG A 2 37.73 13.21 44.41
CA ARG A 2 36.68 12.36 43.82
C ARG A 2 35.82 11.80 44.96
N VAL A 3 34.50 11.93 44.84
CA VAL A 3 33.56 11.18 45.67
C VAL A 3 32.87 10.16 44.77
N GLN A 4 33.22 8.90 44.96
CA GLN A 4 32.52 7.74 44.44
C GLN A 4 31.41 7.37 45.43
N ASN A 5 30.16 7.31 44.96
CA ASN A 5 29.07 6.54 45.55
C ASN A 5 28.47 5.79 44.35
N GLY A 6 28.42 4.47 44.28
CA GLY A 6 28.03 3.53 45.31
C GLY A 6 26.78 2.83 44.77
N ARG A 7 26.98 1.61 44.24
CA ARG A 7 25.97 0.75 43.61
C ARG A 7 24.71 0.58 44.46
N LEU A 8 23.56 0.47 43.81
CA LEU A 8 22.49 -0.42 44.27
C LEU A 8 21.93 -1.22 43.09
N VAL A 9 22.01 -2.54 43.25
CA VAL A 9 21.38 -3.58 42.42
C VAL A 9 20.07 -3.94 43.09
N ALA A 10 18.97 -4.00 42.33
CA ALA A 10 17.78 -4.75 42.71
C ALA A 10 17.17 -5.41 41.47
N LEU A 11 17.38 -6.72 41.41
CA LEU A 11 16.66 -7.70 40.60
C LEU A 11 15.17 -7.73 40.98
N VAL A 12 14.28 -7.74 39.99
CA VAL A 12 13.03 -8.53 40.05
C VAL A 12 12.81 -9.16 38.68
N ALA A 13 12.69 -10.48 38.68
CA ALA A 13 12.43 -11.33 37.53
C ALA A 13 11.04 -11.98 37.66
N ALA A 14 10.48 -12.33 36.49
CA ALA A 14 9.40 -13.30 36.25
C ALA A 14 7.97 -12.80 36.63
N VAL A 15 6.84 -13.15 36.00
CA VAL A 15 6.36 -14.20 35.08
C VAL A 15 5.19 -13.53 34.31
N ALA A 16 4.90 -13.72 33.01
CA ALA A 16 4.13 -14.85 32.48
C ALA A 16 4.01 -14.74 30.95
N VAL A 17 4.43 -15.79 30.24
CA VAL A 17 4.03 -16.08 28.86
C VAL A 17 2.79 -16.97 28.94
N ALA A 18 1.68 -16.51 28.37
CA ALA A 18 0.49 -17.30 28.14
C ALA A 18 0.08 -17.17 26.68
N ALA A 19 -0.32 -18.31 26.11
CA ALA A 19 -0.36 -18.61 24.69
C ALA A 19 -1.44 -17.85 23.90
N ILE A 20 -1.10 -17.43 22.69
CA ILE A 20 -2.06 -17.26 21.60
C ILE A 20 -1.66 -18.24 20.50
N ALA A 21 -2.20 -19.46 20.61
CA ALA A 21 -2.20 -20.45 19.54
C ALA A 21 -3.67 -20.81 19.29
N GLY A 22 -4.19 -20.40 18.13
CA GLY A 22 -5.51 -20.80 17.65
C GLY A 22 -6.40 -19.61 17.30
N GLY A 23 -6.35 -19.16 16.04
CA GLY A 23 -7.31 -18.18 15.54
C GLY A 23 -7.11 -17.65 14.12
N GLY A 24 -6.32 -18.30 13.24
CA GLY A 24 -5.97 -17.72 11.94
C GLY A 24 -5.95 -18.70 10.77
N ALA A 25 -6.92 -19.62 10.67
CA ALA A 25 -6.91 -20.62 9.59
C ALA A 25 -8.28 -20.97 8.97
N LEU A 26 -9.35 -20.19 9.16
CA LEU A 26 -10.68 -20.56 8.61
C LEU A 26 -11.48 -19.42 7.94
N ALA A 27 -10.82 -18.43 7.33
CA ALA A 27 -11.53 -17.40 6.56
C ALA A 27 -11.14 -17.30 5.07
N TYR A 28 -10.39 -18.25 4.49
CA TYR A 28 -9.89 -18.12 3.10
C TYR A 28 -10.33 -19.22 2.11
N ARG A 29 -11.47 -19.90 2.32
CA ARG A 29 -11.92 -20.96 1.37
C ARG A 29 -13.40 -21.02 1.02
N GLN A 30 -14.16 -19.94 1.19
CA GLN A 30 -15.50 -19.87 0.59
C GLN A 30 -15.56 -18.71 -0.40
N GLY A 31 -15.37 -19.03 -1.68
CA GLY A 31 -15.85 -18.15 -2.75
C GLY A 31 -17.39 -18.12 -2.73
N PRO A 32 -18.02 -17.00 -3.11
CA PRO A 32 -19.47 -16.90 -3.10
C PRO A 32 -20.07 -17.88 -4.10
N GLN A 33 -20.90 -18.82 -3.62
CA GLN A 33 -21.88 -19.50 -4.45
C GLN A 33 -23.00 -18.51 -4.76
N THR A 34 -23.30 -18.31 -6.04
CA THR A 34 -24.53 -17.65 -6.48
C THR A 34 -25.72 -18.49 -6.05
N ALA A 35 -26.43 -18.06 -5.02
CA ALA A 35 -27.72 -18.62 -4.65
C ALA A 35 -28.81 -17.56 -4.87
N GLU A 36 -29.73 -17.84 -5.79
CA GLU A 36 -31.04 -17.21 -5.86
C GLU A 36 -31.77 -17.46 -4.54
N ALA A 37 -32.17 -16.39 -3.87
CA ALA A 37 -32.90 -16.46 -2.61
C ALA A 37 -34.40 -16.45 -2.88
N GLU A 38 -35.01 -17.64 -2.90
CA GLU A 38 -36.41 -17.82 -2.51
C GLU A 38 -36.41 -18.31 -1.05
N ALA A 39 -36.94 -17.47 -0.15
CA ALA A 39 -36.90 -17.71 1.28
C ALA A 39 -37.92 -18.79 1.69
N ALA A 40 -37.44 -19.88 2.29
CA ALA A 40 -38.28 -20.86 2.98
C ALA A 40 -38.14 -20.74 4.51
N PRO A 41 -39.23 -20.90 5.29
CA PRO A 41 -39.25 -20.64 6.72
C PRO A 41 -38.62 -21.76 7.55
N LEU A 42 -37.96 -21.36 8.64
CA LEU A 42 -37.30 -22.22 9.62
C LEU A 42 -38.31 -23.07 10.40
N SER A 43 -38.11 -24.39 10.42
CA SER A 43 -38.77 -25.31 11.34
C SER A 43 -37.78 -25.98 12.31
N THR A 44 -38.35 -26.40 13.42
CA THR A 44 -37.81 -26.66 14.76
C THR A 44 -36.88 -27.87 14.93
N SER A 45 -35.93 -27.70 15.86
CA SER A 45 -35.44 -28.64 16.90
C SER A 45 -34.79 -29.98 16.50
N PRO A 46 -33.49 -30.21 16.82
CA PRO A 46 -32.89 -31.54 16.80
C PRO A 46 -32.82 -32.18 18.19
N SER A 47 -33.25 -33.45 18.25
CA SER A 47 -33.06 -34.38 19.38
C SER A 47 -31.60 -34.83 19.53
N PRO A 48 -31.16 -35.25 20.73
CA PRO A 48 -29.78 -35.66 20.99
C PRO A 48 -29.52 -37.09 20.49
N VAL A 49 -28.45 -37.27 19.72
CA VAL A 49 -27.97 -38.60 19.29
C VAL A 49 -26.73 -38.98 20.11
N THR A 50 -26.87 -40.05 20.87
CA THR A 50 -25.80 -40.71 21.63
C THR A 50 -24.80 -41.38 20.67
N SER A 51 -23.55 -40.90 20.63
CA SER A 51 -22.47 -41.48 19.83
C SER A 51 -21.54 -42.35 20.67
N LYS A 52 -21.27 -43.56 20.16
CA LYS A 52 -20.32 -44.54 20.73
C LYS A 52 -18.87 -44.12 20.43
N PRO A 53 -17.87 -44.51 21.25
CA PRO A 53 -16.47 -44.24 20.98
C PRO A 53 -15.96 -45.17 19.88
N VAL A 54 -15.48 -44.60 18.76
CA VAL A 54 -14.74 -45.34 17.72
C VAL A 54 -13.26 -45.08 17.93
N THR A 55 -12.51 -46.14 18.24
CA THR A 55 -11.06 -46.13 18.36
C THR A 55 -10.44 -46.03 16.97
N SER A 56 -9.93 -44.86 16.59
CA SER A 56 -9.26 -44.65 15.31
C SER A 56 -7.78 -45.07 15.36
N LYS A 57 -7.38 -45.85 14.36
CA LYS A 57 -6.04 -46.35 14.09
C LYS A 57 -5.16 -45.20 13.56
N PRO A 58 -3.89 -45.05 13.99
CA PRO A 58 -3.02 -43.96 13.53
C PRO A 58 -2.65 -44.14 12.05
N THR A 59 -2.99 -43.15 11.24
CA THR A 59 -2.61 -43.03 9.83
C THR A 59 -1.15 -42.54 9.70
N PRO A 60 -0.33 -43.12 8.81
CA PRO A 60 1.06 -42.70 8.64
C PRO A 60 1.17 -41.25 8.15
N SER A 61 2.04 -40.46 8.78
CA SER A 61 2.41 -39.12 8.31
C SER A 61 3.17 -39.22 6.98
N THR A 62 2.56 -38.72 5.91
CA THR A 62 3.23 -38.49 4.63
C THR A 62 4.12 -37.26 4.73
N SER A 63 5.42 -37.49 4.60
CA SER A 63 6.46 -36.46 4.45
C SER A 63 6.13 -35.53 3.27
N SER A 64 5.75 -34.30 3.56
CA SER A 64 5.53 -33.24 2.56
C SER A 64 6.87 -32.75 1.99
N THR A 65 7.20 -33.23 0.80
CA THR A 65 8.31 -32.73 -0.02
C THR A 65 8.12 -31.23 -0.30
N PRO A 66 9.17 -30.39 -0.28
CA PRO A 66 9.05 -28.95 -0.52
C PRO A 66 8.44 -28.68 -1.90
N SER A 67 7.35 -27.93 -1.93
CA SER A 67 6.65 -27.50 -3.14
C SER A 67 7.60 -26.72 -4.05
N SER A 68 7.83 -27.24 -5.26
CA SER A 68 8.58 -26.57 -6.32
C SER A 68 7.97 -25.19 -6.60
N THR A 69 8.81 -24.17 -6.66
CA THR A 69 8.44 -22.82 -7.08
C THR A 69 7.73 -22.90 -8.45
N PRO A 70 6.50 -22.36 -8.59
CA PRO A 70 5.78 -22.40 -9.86
C PRO A 70 6.63 -21.74 -10.96
N SER A 71 6.98 -22.49 -12.00
CA SER A 71 7.56 -21.92 -13.21
C SER A 71 6.52 -21.02 -13.87
N SER A 72 6.87 -19.75 -14.10
CA SER A 72 6.08 -18.87 -14.95
C SER A 72 6.00 -19.46 -16.35
N THR A 73 4.78 -19.63 -16.87
CA THR A 73 4.50 -20.20 -18.19
C THR A 73 4.04 -19.14 -19.20
N GLY A 74 3.95 -17.87 -18.79
CA GLY A 74 3.53 -16.75 -19.64
C GLY A 74 4.68 -16.14 -20.46
N PRO A 75 4.38 -15.32 -21.48
CA PRO A 75 5.39 -14.46 -22.09
C PRO A 75 5.95 -13.51 -21.02
N LEU A 76 7.22 -13.10 -21.06
CA LEU A 76 7.76 -12.15 -20.08
C LEU A 76 7.36 -10.68 -20.36
N LYS A 77 6.88 -10.40 -21.56
CA LYS A 77 6.51 -9.05 -22.02
C LYS A 77 5.15 -9.09 -22.72
N THR A 78 4.21 -8.25 -22.28
CA THR A 78 2.84 -8.19 -22.80
C THR A 78 2.48 -6.77 -23.22
N LYS A 79 2.04 -6.58 -24.46
CA LYS A 79 1.46 -5.30 -24.88
C LYS A 79 -0.02 -5.23 -24.53
N ILE A 80 -0.41 -4.20 -23.78
CA ILE A 80 -1.80 -3.99 -23.40
C ILE A 80 -2.58 -3.36 -24.55
N VAL A 81 -3.71 -3.97 -24.87
CA VAL A 81 -4.71 -3.43 -25.80
C VAL A 81 -6.03 -3.36 -25.05
N LEU A 82 -6.29 -2.18 -24.48
CA LEU A 82 -7.28 -2.00 -23.41
C LEU A 82 -8.69 -2.48 -23.79
N ASN A 83 -9.15 -2.20 -25.01
CA ASN A 83 -10.47 -2.60 -25.50
C ASN A 83 -10.59 -4.11 -25.86
N LYS A 84 -9.51 -4.89 -25.74
CA LYS A 84 -9.50 -6.35 -25.97
C LYS A 84 -9.38 -7.15 -24.68
N LEU A 85 -9.24 -6.49 -23.53
CA LEU A 85 -9.15 -7.19 -22.25
C LEU A 85 -10.53 -7.74 -21.86
N PRO A 86 -10.58 -8.96 -21.30
CA PRO A 86 -11.82 -9.51 -20.74
C PRO A 86 -12.27 -8.67 -19.53
N ILE A 87 -13.56 -8.70 -19.22
CA ILE A 87 -14.09 -8.09 -18.01
C ILE A 87 -13.74 -8.99 -16.82
N GLY A 88 -13.15 -8.38 -15.79
CA GLY A 88 -12.76 -9.03 -14.55
C GLY A 88 -13.66 -8.64 -13.37
N ARG A 89 -13.22 -9.03 -12.17
CA ARG A 89 -13.86 -8.56 -10.91
C ARG A 89 -13.42 -7.13 -10.59
N ALA A 90 -14.24 -6.39 -9.83
CA ALA A 90 -13.87 -5.06 -9.31
C ALA A 90 -12.58 -5.12 -8.45
N PRO A 91 -11.82 -4.01 -8.31
CA PRO A 91 -10.72 -3.92 -7.36
C PRO A 91 -11.16 -4.23 -5.93
N GLN A 92 -10.32 -4.95 -5.18
CA GLN A 92 -10.49 -5.24 -3.76
C GLN A 92 -9.99 -4.12 -2.85
N ILE A 93 -9.05 -3.29 -3.32
CA ILE A 93 -8.59 -2.10 -2.60
C ILE A 93 -9.46 -0.88 -2.93
N ALA A 94 -9.27 0.21 -2.20
CA ALA A 94 -10.01 1.45 -2.43
C ALA A 94 -9.73 2.02 -3.84
N TYR A 95 -10.75 2.54 -4.50
CA TYR A 95 -10.59 3.25 -5.78
C TYR A 95 -11.72 4.27 -5.97
N LEU A 96 -11.45 5.30 -6.77
CA LEU A 96 -12.43 6.34 -7.10
C LEU A 96 -13.05 6.07 -8.46
N THR A 97 -14.37 6.12 -8.57
CA THR A 97 -15.07 6.27 -9.86
C THR A 97 -15.99 7.49 -9.80
N GLY A 98 -15.69 8.50 -10.61
CA GLY A 98 -16.36 9.81 -10.55
C GLY A 98 -16.07 10.49 -9.21
N ARG A 99 -17.05 10.49 -8.30
CA ARG A 99 -16.90 10.99 -6.93
C ARG A 99 -17.19 9.92 -5.87
N THR A 100 -17.28 8.67 -6.26
CA THR A 100 -17.61 7.56 -5.35
C THR A 100 -16.37 6.72 -5.09
N ILE A 101 -15.97 6.66 -3.83
CA ILE A 101 -14.96 5.72 -3.32
C ILE A 101 -15.62 4.34 -3.22
N ARG A 102 -15.02 3.36 -3.89
CA ARG A 102 -15.45 1.97 -4.02
C ARG A 102 -14.33 1.04 -3.58
N GLY A 103 -14.62 -0.25 -3.43
CA GLY A 103 -13.61 -1.25 -3.00
C GLY A 103 -13.12 -1.02 -1.58
N GLY A 104 -12.20 -1.84 -1.10
CA GLY A 104 -11.71 -1.83 0.28
C GLY A 104 -12.79 -2.19 1.31
N ALA A 105 -12.55 -1.83 2.58
CA ALA A 105 -13.49 -2.08 3.66
C ALA A 105 -14.69 -1.12 3.64
N GLY A 106 -15.90 -1.64 3.77
CA GLY A 106 -17.14 -0.85 3.81
C GLY A 106 -17.86 -0.70 2.46
N GLY A 107 -18.95 0.05 2.45
CA GLY A 107 -19.77 0.30 1.25
C GLY A 107 -19.29 1.50 0.43
N ASP A 108 -19.91 1.74 -0.72
CA ASP A 108 -19.64 2.90 -1.59
C ASP A 108 -19.85 4.22 -0.83
N ILE A 109 -18.87 5.14 -0.89
CA ILE A 109 -18.93 6.45 -0.23
C ILE A 109 -18.83 7.56 -1.28
N LYS A 110 -19.80 8.48 -1.29
CA LYS A 110 -19.76 9.64 -2.19
C LYS A 110 -19.01 10.79 -1.54
N VAL A 111 -17.94 11.25 -2.18
CA VAL A 111 -17.18 12.44 -1.78
C VAL A 111 -18.01 13.70 -2.05
N PRO A 112 -18.38 14.48 -1.02
CA PRO A 112 -19.22 15.65 -1.18
C PRO A 112 -18.48 16.80 -1.89
N GLY A 113 -19.23 17.78 -2.37
CA GLY A 113 -18.70 18.97 -3.04
C GLY A 113 -18.35 18.78 -4.51
N THR A 114 -17.65 19.78 -5.06
CA THR A 114 -17.26 19.85 -6.48
C THR A 114 -15.75 20.02 -6.69
N ALA A 115 -14.99 20.18 -5.61
CA ALA A 115 -13.53 20.27 -5.66
C ALA A 115 -12.93 19.01 -6.29
N GLU A 116 -11.84 19.20 -7.02
CA GLU A 116 -11.10 18.10 -7.65
C GLU A 116 -10.55 17.17 -6.57
N ILE A 117 -10.69 15.87 -6.78
CA ILE A 117 -10.20 14.84 -5.87
C ILE A 117 -8.83 14.42 -6.42
N GLN A 118 -7.80 14.63 -5.61
CA GLN A 118 -6.41 14.31 -5.95
C GLN A 118 -6.06 12.88 -5.53
N GLU A 119 -6.61 12.42 -4.40
CA GLU A 119 -6.30 11.12 -3.84
C GLU A 119 -7.47 10.59 -3.01
N VAL A 120 -7.58 9.26 -2.91
CA VAL A 120 -8.56 8.59 -2.06
C VAL A 120 -7.92 7.41 -1.35
N ALA A 121 -8.42 7.11 -0.16
CA ALA A 121 -8.02 5.94 0.61
C ALA A 121 -9.18 5.52 1.52
N ARG A 122 -8.99 4.44 2.29
CA ARG A 122 -9.91 4.04 3.35
C ARG A 122 -9.21 3.84 4.69
N LEU A 123 -9.94 4.17 5.76
CA LEU A 123 -9.58 3.82 7.12
C LEU A 123 -10.76 3.08 7.75
N GLY A 124 -10.65 1.76 7.83
CA GLY A 124 -11.77 0.88 8.13
C GLY A 124 -12.94 1.16 7.17
N SER A 125 -14.11 1.48 7.72
CA SER A 125 -15.29 1.81 6.92
C SER A 125 -15.36 3.25 6.44
N SER A 126 -14.46 4.14 6.89
CA SER A 126 -14.44 5.55 6.51
C SER A 126 -13.69 5.78 5.21
N GLY A 127 -14.16 6.74 4.42
CA GLY A 127 -13.47 7.23 3.24
C GLY A 127 -12.55 8.40 3.58
N LEU A 128 -11.34 8.40 3.03
CA LEU A 128 -10.43 9.54 3.03
C LEU A 128 -10.35 10.08 1.61
N ALA A 129 -10.42 11.41 1.45
CA ALA A 129 -10.28 12.05 0.15
C ALA A 129 -9.49 13.35 0.27
N VAL A 130 -8.38 13.45 -0.47
CA VAL A 130 -7.65 14.71 -0.64
C VAL A 130 -8.32 15.49 -1.76
N VAL A 131 -8.76 16.72 -1.45
CA VAL A 131 -9.43 17.61 -2.40
C VAL A 131 -8.71 18.96 -2.50
N THR A 132 -8.85 19.63 -3.65
CA THR A 132 -8.29 20.96 -3.85
C THR A 132 -9.02 22.03 -3.02
N LYS A 133 -8.26 22.97 -2.45
CA LYS A 133 -8.77 24.08 -1.64
C LYS A 133 -7.90 25.33 -1.77
N GLY A 134 -8.38 26.32 -2.54
CA GLY A 134 -7.61 27.54 -2.80
C GLY A 134 -6.29 27.20 -3.51
N TYR A 135 -5.17 27.59 -2.91
CA TYR A 135 -3.82 27.26 -3.41
C TYR A 135 -3.27 25.93 -2.89
N GLY A 136 -3.97 25.26 -1.97
CA GLY A 136 -3.53 24.01 -1.37
C GLY A 136 -4.58 22.91 -1.48
N THR A 137 -4.52 22.00 -0.54
CA THR A 137 -5.39 20.82 -0.45
C THR A 137 -5.98 20.70 0.95
N GLU A 138 -7.03 19.90 1.09
CA GLU A 138 -7.48 19.41 2.38
C GLU A 138 -7.88 17.94 2.26
N MET A 139 -7.66 17.17 3.32
CA MET A 139 -8.22 15.83 3.44
C MET A 139 -9.59 15.91 4.11
N LEU A 140 -10.56 15.22 3.52
CA LEU A 140 -11.89 14.97 4.09
C LEU A 140 -11.91 13.56 4.67
N THR A 141 -12.30 13.44 5.94
CA THR A 141 -12.69 12.14 6.53
C THR A 141 -14.20 12.02 6.44
N ILE A 142 -14.68 10.97 5.78
CA ILE A 142 -16.08 10.77 5.41
C ILE A 142 -16.56 9.48 6.07
N ASP A 143 -17.68 9.54 6.78
CA ASP A 143 -18.32 8.35 7.35
C ASP A 143 -19.08 7.54 6.30
N THR A 144 -19.65 6.41 6.72
CA THR A 144 -20.39 5.49 5.85
C THR A 144 -21.68 6.08 5.28
N ASP A 145 -22.20 7.15 5.89
CA ASP A 145 -23.40 7.85 5.42
C ASP A 145 -23.06 8.97 4.42
N GLY A 146 -21.77 9.13 4.10
CA GLY A 146 -21.29 10.17 3.19
C GLY A 146 -21.16 11.55 3.83
N LYS A 147 -21.19 11.64 5.17
CA LYS A 147 -21.03 12.90 5.90
C LYS A 147 -19.55 13.12 6.23
N VAL A 148 -19.08 14.36 6.03
CA VAL A 148 -17.73 14.77 6.44
C VAL A 148 -17.70 14.91 7.96
N ILE A 149 -16.89 14.09 8.63
CA ILE A 149 -16.74 14.09 10.08
C ILE A 149 -15.44 14.77 10.55
N ALA A 150 -14.44 14.88 9.68
CA ALA A 150 -13.22 15.65 9.96
C ALA A 150 -12.66 16.28 8.68
N ARG A 151 -11.86 17.34 8.87
CA ARG A 151 -11.12 18.03 7.81
C ARG A 151 -9.71 18.31 8.30
N THR A 152 -8.71 17.91 7.53
CA THR A 152 -7.30 18.17 7.84
C THR A 152 -6.69 19.00 6.71
N PRO A 153 -6.23 20.23 6.98
CA PRO A 153 -5.68 21.10 5.94
C PRO A 153 -4.34 20.60 5.42
N ASP A 154 -3.97 21.05 4.23
CA ASP A 154 -2.64 20.94 3.62
C ASP A 154 -2.16 19.51 3.38
N ILE A 155 -3.05 18.51 3.40
CA ILE A 155 -2.69 17.11 3.15
C ILE A 155 -2.45 16.88 1.67
N THR A 156 -1.28 16.34 1.35
CA THR A 156 -0.81 16.14 -0.03
C THR A 156 -0.77 14.68 -0.44
N GLN A 157 -0.65 13.76 0.51
CA GLN A 157 -0.61 12.32 0.26
C GLN A 157 -1.14 11.53 1.47
N ILE A 158 -1.69 10.36 1.20
CA ILE A 158 -2.18 9.35 2.13
C ILE A 158 -1.52 8.00 1.78
N VAL A 159 -1.24 7.17 2.77
CA VAL A 159 -0.95 5.75 2.57
C VAL A 159 -1.72 4.94 3.62
N THR A 160 -2.17 3.73 3.27
CA THR A 160 -2.84 2.85 4.22
C THR A 160 -2.00 1.61 4.54
N THR A 161 -2.35 0.93 5.63
CA THR A 161 -1.87 -0.42 5.91
C THR A 161 -2.61 -1.42 5.02
N ASP A 162 -1.99 -2.55 4.69
CA ASP A 162 -2.60 -3.57 3.81
C ASP A 162 -3.96 -4.09 4.31
N ASP A 163 -4.20 -4.04 5.62
CA ASP A 163 -5.47 -4.44 6.24
C ASP A 163 -6.53 -3.31 6.29
N GLY A 164 -6.18 -2.11 5.81
CA GLY A 164 -7.00 -0.91 5.81
C GLY A 164 -7.31 -0.36 7.20
N ASN A 165 -6.66 -0.86 8.26
CA ASN A 165 -6.93 -0.45 9.64
C ASN A 165 -6.04 0.70 10.10
N GLY A 166 -5.01 1.07 9.36
CA GLY A 166 -4.16 2.22 9.64
C GLY A 166 -4.03 3.13 8.42
N ALA A 167 -3.94 4.43 8.67
CA ALA A 167 -3.61 5.41 7.64
C ALA A 167 -2.52 6.34 8.16
N ALA A 168 -1.62 6.72 7.27
CA ALA A 168 -0.70 7.82 7.48
C ALA A 168 -0.91 8.85 6.38
N TYR A 169 -0.76 10.12 6.71
CA TYR A 169 -0.90 11.21 5.74
C TYR A 169 0.09 12.32 6.05
N VAL A 170 0.49 13.04 5.02
CA VAL A 170 1.51 14.08 5.12
C VAL A 170 0.96 15.39 4.58
N GLY A 171 1.20 16.46 5.32
CA GLY A 171 0.87 17.81 4.89
C GLY A 171 2.05 18.74 4.94
N SER A 172 2.23 19.49 3.85
CA SER A 172 3.26 20.53 3.72
C SER A 172 2.60 21.89 3.79
N ARG A 173 2.97 22.69 4.78
CA ARG A 173 2.34 23.99 4.98
C ARG A 173 2.74 24.95 3.87
N LEU A 174 1.74 25.55 3.24
CA LEU A 174 1.90 26.60 2.24
C LEU A 174 1.75 27.99 2.86
N LYS A 175 2.39 28.98 2.26
CA LYS A 175 2.10 30.41 2.47
C LYS A 175 0.80 30.77 1.75
N ASP A 176 0.26 31.97 2.05
CA ASP A 176 -0.90 32.51 1.32
C ASP A 176 -0.63 32.74 -0.18
N THR A 177 0.65 32.75 -0.58
CA THR A 177 1.10 32.81 -1.98
C THR A 177 1.18 31.45 -2.67
N GLY A 178 0.92 30.35 -1.94
CA GLY A 178 1.05 28.97 -2.43
C GLY A 178 2.46 28.38 -2.31
N GLU A 179 3.45 29.15 -1.83
CA GLU A 179 4.83 28.64 -1.65
C GLU A 179 4.94 27.73 -0.42
N GLU A 180 5.67 26.62 -0.54
CA GLU A 180 6.02 25.77 0.60
C GLU A 180 6.86 26.51 1.65
N THR A 181 6.61 26.19 2.93
CA THR A 181 7.29 26.82 4.08
C THR A 181 8.42 25.96 4.68
N GLY A 182 8.65 24.77 4.14
CA GLY A 182 9.59 23.80 4.72
C GLY A 182 9.15 23.25 6.09
N VAL A 183 7.86 23.38 6.43
CA VAL A 183 7.26 22.80 7.64
C VAL A 183 6.30 21.70 7.20
N THR A 184 6.67 20.46 7.52
CA THR A 184 5.88 19.27 7.17
C THR A 184 5.34 18.63 8.45
N THR A 185 4.07 18.25 8.42
CA THR A 185 3.45 17.46 9.50
C THR A 185 3.04 16.11 8.96
N PHE A 186 3.50 15.05 9.64
CA PHE A 186 3.09 13.68 9.40
C PHE A 186 2.04 13.31 10.43
N TYR A 187 1.03 12.59 9.98
CA TYR A 187 -0.06 12.11 10.81
C TYR A 187 -0.16 10.59 10.67
N ALA A 188 -0.65 9.94 11.71
CA ALA A 188 -1.00 8.53 11.67
C ALA A 188 -2.22 8.29 12.55
N GLU A 189 -3.14 7.48 12.05
CA GLU A 189 -4.36 7.08 12.73
C GLU A 189 -4.66 5.60 12.49
N GLN A 190 -5.48 5.04 13.39
CA GLN A 190 -5.91 3.64 13.36
C GLN A 190 -7.44 3.62 13.39
N ALA A 191 -8.03 2.68 12.67
CA ALA A 191 -9.45 2.41 12.67
C ALA A 191 -9.84 1.87 14.06
N GLN A 192 -10.90 2.44 14.66
CA GLN A 192 -11.59 1.99 15.87
C GLN A 192 -10.69 1.49 17.04
N GLY A 193 -10.57 2.28 18.11
CA GLY A 193 -9.98 1.84 19.38
C GLY A 193 -8.77 2.67 19.83
N GLN A 194 -8.17 3.45 18.93
CA GLN A 194 -7.31 4.58 19.27
C GLN A 194 -7.96 5.86 18.76
N THR A 195 -8.49 6.68 19.68
CA THR A 195 -9.33 7.84 19.34
C THR A 195 -8.56 9.09 18.92
N GLU A 196 -7.23 9.11 19.04
CA GLU A 196 -6.44 10.33 18.78
C GLU A 196 -5.46 10.14 17.63
N VAL A 197 -5.61 11.00 16.62
CA VAL A 197 -4.67 11.15 15.52
C VAL A 197 -3.30 11.52 16.09
N GLN A 198 -2.31 10.66 15.85
CA GLN A 198 -0.93 10.92 16.21
C GLN A 198 -0.30 11.82 15.16
N LYS A 199 0.60 12.73 15.57
CA LYS A 199 1.31 13.59 14.62
C LYS A 199 2.72 13.95 15.07
N VAL A 200 3.58 14.23 14.10
CA VAL A 200 4.89 14.82 14.29
C VAL A 200 5.11 15.93 13.27
N THR A 201 5.51 17.11 13.74
CA THR A 201 5.83 18.25 12.89
C THR A 201 7.34 18.42 12.83
N MET A 202 7.88 18.44 11.61
CA MET A 202 9.31 18.58 11.36
C MET A 202 9.58 19.92 10.67
N PRO A 203 10.39 20.81 11.28
CA PRO A 203 10.85 22.01 10.62
C PRO A 203 11.99 21.71 9.65
N ASN A 204 12.13 22.53 8.61
CA ASN A 204 13.14 22.40 7.56
C ASN A 204 13.07 21.05 6.83
N ILE A 205 11.86 20.57 6.58
CA ILE A 205 11.61 19.39 5.76
C ILE A 205 10.85 19.83 4.51
N TRP A 206 11.34 19.37 3.36
CA TRP A 206 10.87 19.70 2.02
C TRP A 206 10.67 18.41 1.22
N ASN A 207 9.83 18.47 0.17
CA ASN A 207 9.62 17.36 -0.77
C ASN A 207 9.31 16.03 -0.07
N ALA A 208 8.47 16.06 0.96
CA ALA A 208 8.14 14.87 1.72
C ALA A 208 7.19 13.96 0.94
N ALA A 209 7.53 12.68 0.83
CA ALA A 209 6.72 11.65 0.21
C ALA A 209 6.61 10.44 1.15
N LEU A 210 5.39 10.01 1.46
CA LEU A 210 5.12 8.77 2.18
C LEU A 210 5.47 7.59 1.30
N LEU A 211 6.19 6.63 1.88
CA LEU A 211 6.59 5.38 1.23
C LEU A 211 5.87 4.15 1.79
N GLY A 212 5.11 4.32 2.89
CA GLY A 212 4.25 3.27 3.45
C GLY A 212 4.03 3.39 4.96
N TYR A 213 2.93 2.78 5.42
CA TYR A 213 2.67 2.54 6.85
C TYR A 213 2.78 1.04 7.11
N LEU A 214 3.96 0.61 7.57
CA LEU A 214 4.35 -0.80 7.61
C LEU A 214 4.79 -1.19 9.00
N ASN A 215 4.26 -2.30 9.52
CA ASN A 215 4.66 -2.86 10.83
C ASN A 215 4.59 -1.83 11.97
N GLY A 216 3.57 -0.97 11.97
CA GLY A 216 3.39 0.07 12.99
C GLY A 216 4.33 1.28 12.84
N LYS A 217 4.97 1.45 11.68
CA LYS A 217 5.86 2.57 11.40
C LYS A 217 5.53 3.26 10.09
N VAL A 218 5.67 4.57 10.07
CA VAL A 218 5.55 5.39 8.85
C VAL A 218 6.94 5.59 8.28
N TYR A 219 7.13 5.19 7.03
CA TYR A 219 8.34 5.45 6.26
C TYR A 219 8.07 6.57 5.26
N PHE A 220 9.02 7.50 5.15
CA PHE A 220 8.91 8.60 4.20
C PHE A 220 10.29 9.05 3.71
N ASP A 221 10.33 9.52 2.47
CA ASP A 221 11.47 10.19 1.88
C ASP A 221 11.27 11.70 2.00
N ALA A 222 12.30 12.44 2.37
CA ALA A 222 12.23 13.90 2.41
C ALA A 222 13.62 14.54 2.34
N SER A 223 13.66 15.83 1.99
CA SER A 223 14.89 16.63 1.95
C SER A 223 14.93 17.68 3.07
N LYS A 224 16.14 18.04 3.51
CA LYS A 224 16.34 19.15 4.49
C LYS A 224 16.34 20.53 3.83
N THR A 225 16.41 20.59 2.50
CA THR A 225 16.38 21.82 1.70
C THR A 225 15.51 21.62 0.48
N GLN A 226 14.96 22.69 -0.07
CA GLN A 226 14.08 22.63 -1.24
C GLN A 226 14.70 21.88 -2.44
N ASP A 227 16.00 22.09 -2.72
CA ASP A 227 16.72 21.43 -3.82
C ASP A 227 17.69 20.32 -3.33
N GLY A 228 17.52 19.86 -2.09
CA GLY A 228 18.44 18.91 -1.47
C GLY A 228 18.20 17.47 -1.90
N THR A 229 19.21 16.62 -1.68
CA THR A 229 19.06 15.18 -1.78
C THR A 229 18.13 14.68 -0.69
N SER A 230 17.18 13.84 -1.06
CA SER A 230 16.25 13.24 -0.13
C SER A 230 16.87 12.05 0.63
N THR A 231 16.36 11.83 1.83
CA THR A 231 16.81 10.78 2.75
C THR A 231 15.60 10.03 3.29
N LEU A 232 15.75 8.73 3.52
CA LEU A 232 14.73 7.93 4.19
C LEU A 232 14.64 8.25 5.68
N TYR A 233 13.41 8.39 6.17
CA TYR A 233 13.07 8.53 7.57
C TYR A 233 12.10 7.44 8.02
N GLU A 234 12.14 7.15 9.31
CA GLU A 234 11.22 6.25 10.00
C GLU A 234 10.61 6.98 11.20
N TRP A 235 9.29 6.91 11.32
CA TRP A 235 8.56 7.43 12.47
C TRP A 235 7.64 6.36 13.04
N THR A 236 7.68 6.18 14.37
CA THR A 236 6.70 5.35 15.08
C THR A 236 5.63 6.27 15.69
N PRO A 237 4.34 6.11 15.35
CA PRO A 237 3.27 6.89 15.94
C PRO A 237 3.30 6.88 17.48
N ALA A 238 2.86 7.97 18.11
CA ALA A 238 3.03 8.28 19.53
C ALA A 238 4.45 8.59 20.02
N GLN A 239 5.49 8.43 19.18
CA GLN A 239 6.83 8.93 19.49
C GLN A 239 7.05 10.31 18.88
N SER A 240 7.69 11.21 19.64
CA SER A 240 8.10 12.52 19.12
C SER A 240 9.38 12.47 18.29
N LYS A 241 10.13 11.37 18.38
CA LYS A 241 11.41 11.20 17.71
C LYS A 241 11.21 10.54 16.34
N VAL A 242 11.77 11.17 15.31
CA VAL A 242 11.95 10.60 13.97
C VAL A 242 13.38 10.09 13.84
N ILE A 243 13.55 8.94 13.20
CA ILE A 243 14.85 8.32 12.95
C ILE A 243 15.21 8.55 11.48
N THR A 244 16.41 9.05 11.23
CA THR A 244 16.98 9.18 9.86
C THR A 244 17.73 7.91 9.49
N ILE A 245 17.58 7.46 8.25
CA ILE A 245 18.22 6.26 7.68
C ILE A 245 19.07 6.69 6.48
N ASP A 246 20.26 7.25 6.75
CA ASP A 246 21.16 7.79 5.73
C ASP A 246 21.72 6.72 4.76
N SER A 247 21.60 5.44 5.13
CA SER A 247 22.10 4.30 4.35
C SER A 247 21.23 3.95 3.14
N VAL A 248 20.04 4.55 3.01
CA VAL A 248 19.10 4.38 1.91
C VAL A 248 18.79 5.75 1.31
N PRO A 249 19.65 6.29 0.43
CA PRO A 249 19.43 7.59 -0.19
C PRO A 249 18.28 7.51 -1.21
N SER A 250 17.53 8.59 -1.38
CA SER A 250 16.50 8.71 -2.42
C SER A 250 15.60 7.48 -2.51
N ALA A 251 15.01 7.12 -1.37
CA ALA A 251 14.15 5.95 -1.27
C ALA A 251 12.84 6.22 -2.01
N MET A 252 12.40 5.25 -2.78
CA MET A 252 11.20 5.35 -3.62
C MET A 252 10.06 4.44 -3.15
N ALA A 253 10.40 3.39 -2.42
CA ALA A 253 9.46 2.46 -1.83
C ALA A 253 10.14 1.71 -0.69
N VAL A 254 9.34 1.27 0.30
CA VAL A 254 9.79 0.39 1.38
C VAL A 254 8.88 -0.84 1.41
N SER A 255 9.45 -2.02 1.59
CA SER A 255 8.71 -3.28 1.70
C SER A 255 8.47 -3.64 3.18
N SER A 256 7.41 -4.41 3.45
CA SER A 256 7.12 -4.99 4.77
C SER A 256 8.25 -5.87 5.34
N VAL A 257 9.10 -6.44 4.49
CA VAL A 257 10.23 -7.32 4.84
C VAL A 257 11.57 -6.60 5.09
N GLY A 258 11.57 -5.27 5.18
CA GLY A 258 12.77 -4.49 5.50
C GLY A 258 13.74 -4.33 4.32
N THR A 259 13.20 -4.12 3.12
CA THR A 259 13.96 -3.68 1.93
C THR A 259 13.40 -2.37 1.39
N ALA A 260 14.18 -1.67 0.59
CA ALA A 260 13.77 -0.43 -0.06
C ALA A 260 14.30 -0.35 -1.48
N GLY A 261 13.45 0.15 -2.39
CA GLY A 261 13.87 0.61 -3.71
C GLY A 261 14.50 1.99 -3.57
N SER A 262 15.70 2.18 -4.12
CA SER A 262 16.45 3.44 -4.02
C SER A 262 17.01 3.86 -5.37
N LEU A 263 16.86 5.14 -5.71
CA LEU A 263 17.46 5.73 -6.90
C LEU A 263 18.93 6.07 -6.62
N THR A 264 19.83 5.13 -6.89
CA THR A 264 21.25 5.24 -6.54
C THR A 264 22.11 6.03 -7.54
N THR A 265 21.60 6.26 -8.74
CA THR A 265 22.26 7.06 -9.77
C THR A 265 21.18 7.72 -10.59
N LEU A 266 21.24 9.05 -10.73
CA LEU A 266 20.35 9.83 -11.58
C LEU A 266 21.22 10.53 -12.63
N ALA A 267 21.04 10.15 -13.89
CA ALA A 267 21.72 10.76 -15.04
C ALA A 267 20.86 10.55 -16.28
N ASP A 268 20.80 11.55 -17.18
CA ASP A 268 19.91 11.56 -18.35
C ASP A 268 19.98 10.27 -19.21
N GLN A 269 21.13 9.61 -19.24
CA GLN A 269 21.33 8.39 -20.03
C GLN A 269 21.76 7.16 -19.20
N ASN A 270 21.84 7.27 -17.87
CA ASN A 270 22.36 6.17 -17.05
C ASN A 270 21.86 6.18 -15.59
N SER A 271 20.56 6.45 -15.42
CA SER A 271 19.92 6.29 -14.13
C SER A 271 19.87 4.80 -13.73
N CYS A 272 20.00 4.50 -12.45
CA CYS A 272 19.92 3.13 -11.95
C CYS A 272 19.30 3.10 -10.56
N SER A 273 18.43 2.12 -10.34
CA SER A 273 17.89 1.81 -9.02
C SER A 273 18.61 0.62 -8.39
N SER A 274 18.61 0.57 -7.07
CA SER A 274 19.09 -0.58 -6.30
C SER A 274 18.04 -1.01 -5.30
N LEU A 275 17.98 -2.30 -5.02
CA LEU A 275 17.29 -2.81 -3.85
C LEU A 275 18.27 -2.88 -2.68
N LEU A 276 17.93 -2.20 -1.59
CA LEU A 276 18.76 -2.09 -0.38
C LEU A 276 18.01 -2.70 0.82
N THR A 277 18.75 -3.24 1.80
CA THR A 277 18.16 -3.61 3.09
C THR A 277 17.93 -2.38 3.96
N VAL A 278 16.88 -2.36 4.78
CA VAL A 278 16.59 -1.33 5.78
C VAL A 278 16.85 -1.90 7.18
N PRO A 279 17.56 -1.18 8.09
CA PRO A 279 18.16 0.14 7.93
C PRO A 279 19.64 0.08 7.49
N ALA A 280 20.18 -1.08 7.12
CA ALA A 280 21.62 -1.25 6.93
C ALA A 280 22.15 -0.71 5.58
N GLY A 281 21.30 -0.43 4.60
CA GLY A 281 21.69 0.02 3.26
C GLY A 281 22.48 -1.00 2.44
N LYS A 282 22.51 -2.28 2.85
CA LYS A 282 23.21 -3.33 2.10
C LYS A 282 22.49 -3.54 0.77
N ARG A 283 23.21 -3.31 -0.33
CA ARG A 283 22.71 -3.58 -1.68
C ARG A 283 22.52 -5.08 -1.91
N LEU A 284 21.31 -5.47 -2.27
CA LEU A 284 20.95 -6.83 -2.66
C LEU A 284 21.22 -7.04 -4.15
N TRP A 285 20.73 -6.13 -4.99
CA TRP A 285 20.98 -6.10 -6.43
C TRP A 285 20.75 -4.69 -6.98
N ARG A 286 21.10 -4.47 -8.25
CA ARG A 286 20.99 -3.20 -8.99
C ARG A 286 20.39 -3.47 -10.36
N THR A 287 19.58 -2.54 -10.85
CA THR A 287 19.11 -2.51 -12.23
C THR A 287 19.20 -1.10 -12.79
N CYS A 288 19.48 -0.98 -14.08
CA CYS A 288 19.45 0.28 -14.82
C CYS A 288 18.33 0.29 -15.87
N ASP A 289 17.58 -0.81 -15.98
CA ASP A 289 16.45 -0.93 -16.89
C ASP A 289 15.14 -0.42 -16.25
N TYR A 290 15.06 -0.46 -14.92
CA TYR A 290 13.84 -0.19 -14.18
C TYR A 290 14.05 0.68 -12.93
N GLN A 291 13.03 1.44 -12.57
CA GLN A 291 12.93 2.16 -11.31
C GLN A 291 12.03 1.39 -10.36
N ILE A 292 12.53 1.00 -9.18
CA ILE A 292 11.72 0.30 -8.16
C ILE A 292 10.82 1.32 -7.46
N VAL A 293 9.51 1.20 -7.62
CA VAL A 293 8.51 2.18 -7.16
C VAL A 293 7.50 1.61 -6.16
N GLY A 294 7.56 0.31 -5.86
CA GLY A 294 6.64 -0.32 -4.92
C GLY A 294 6.99 -1.77 -4.64
N PHE A 295 6.21 -2.42 -3.80
CA PHE A 295 6.31 -3.84 -3.48
C PHE A 295 4.92 -4.44 -3.34
N THR A 296 4.78 -5.75 -3.57
CA THR A 296 3.62 -6.49 -3.06
C THR A 296 3.58 -6.50 -1.53
N PRO A 297 2.42 -6.72 -0.90
CA PRO A 297 2.27 -6.76 0.55
C PRO A 297 3.27 -7.71 1.25
N ASP A 298 3.49 -8.90 0.69
CA ASP A 298 4.48 -9.86 1.18
C ASP A 298 5.95 -9.46 0.96
N GLY A 299 6.21 -8.39 0.20
CA GLY A 299 7.54 -7.91 -0.16
C GLY A 299 8.33 -8.83 -1.10
N ALA A 300 7.72 -9.89 -1.64
CA ALA A 300 8.41 -10.85 -2.51
C ALA A 300 8.57 -10.34 -3.95
N THR A 301 7.71 -9.42 -4.38
CA THR A 301 7.72 -8.82 -5.71
C THR A 301 7.98 -7.32 -5.62
N ALA A 302 9.00 -6.85 -6.34
CA ALA A 302 9.26 -5.43 -6.53
C ALA A 302 8.46 -4.93 -7.74
N ILE A 303 7.70 -3.85 -7.57
CA ILE A 303 6.98 -3.15 -8.63
C ILE A 303 7.92 -2.10 -9.21
N ALA A 304 7.96 -2.01 -10.54
CA ALA A 304 8.87 -1.12 -11.22
C ALA A 304 8.26 -0.41 -12.41
N GLY A 305 8.74 0.80 -12.66
CA GLY A 305 8.42 1.62 -13.83
C GLY A 305 9.64 1.84 -14.73
N PRO A 306 9.51 2.68 -15.76
CA PRO A 306 10.66 3.11 -16.55
C PRO A 306 11.66 3.86 -15.67
N ILE A 307 12.94 3.78 -16.03
CA ILE A 307 14.01 4.47 -15.29
C ILE A 307 13.92 6.01 -15.36
N TYR A 308 13.18 6.51 -16.34
CA TYR A 308 12.87 7.91 -16.53
C TYR A 308 11.36 8.05 -16.73
N GLN A 309 10.75 8.94 -15.95
CA GLN A 309 9.32 9.22 -16.02
C GLN A 309 9.15 10.62 -16.58
N ASP A 310 8.66 10.72 -17.81
CA ASP A 310 8.25 11.96 -18.42
C ASP A 310 6.89 11.85 -19.09
N GLY A 311 6.23 13.00 -19.22
CA GLY A 311 4.95 13.10 -19.91
C GLY A 311 3.74 12.63 -19.10
N TYR A 312 2.69 12.26 -19.83
CA TYR A 312 1.33 12.04 -19.31
C TYR A 312 1.16 10.74 -18.51
N GLY A 313 1.95 9.73 -18.84
CA GLY A 313 1.84 8.42 -18.24
C GLY A 313 3.02 7.56 -18.66
N ASN A 314 3.27 6.52 -17.88
CA ASN A 314 4.42 5.67 -18.07
C ASN A 314 4.17 4.63 -19.16
N GLY A 315 5.18 4.42 -20.01
CA GLY A 315 5.11 3.48 -21.14
C GLY A 315 5.16 2.00 -20.75
N ILE A 316 5.69 1.68 -19.55
CA ILE A 316 5.89 0.33 -19.06
C ILE A 316 5.54 0.21 -17.59
N ALA A 317 4.98 -0.93 -17.18
CA ALA A 317 4.89 -1.38 -15.80
C ALA A 317 5.60 -2.74 -15.72
N ALA A 318 6.40 -2.99 -14.69
CA ALA A 318 7.13 -4.23 -14.54
C ALA A 318 7.06 -4.75 -13.10
N VAL A 319 7.28 -6.05 -12.97
CA VAL A 319 7.40 -6.74 -11.69
C VAL A 319 8.66 -7.59 -11.71
N LEU A 320 9.47 -7.49 -10.66
CA LEU A 320 10.72 -8.21 -10.49
C LEU A 320 10.69 -9.06 -9.22
N ASP A 321 11.38 -10.18 -9.23
CA ASP A 321 11.66 -10.97 -8.03
C ASP A 321 12.50 -10.12 -7.07
N ALA A 322 11.97 -9.78 -5.89
CA ALA A 322 12.66 -8.89 -4.97
C ALA A 322 13.96 -9.50 -4.41
N LYS A 323 14.13 -10.82 -4.45
CA LYS A 323 15.36 -11.47 -3.97
C LYS A 323 16.47 -11.44 -5.01
N LYS A 324 16.13 -11.63 -6.28
CA LYS A 324 17.10 -11.84 -7.38
C LYS A 324 17.21 -10.65 -8.33
N GLY A 325 16.24 -9.76 -8.36
CA GLY A 325 16.12 -8.69 -9.36
C GLY A 325 15.79 -9.21 -10.76
N THR A 326 15.33 -10.46 -10.89
CA THR A 326 14.95 -11.03 -12.19
C THR A 326 13.57 -10.54 -12.59
N LEU A 327 13.42 -10.08 -13.83
CA LEU A 327 12.12 -9.73 -14.40
C LEU A 327 11.16 -10.93 -14.33
N LEU A 328 10.01 -10.74 -13.68
CA LEU A 328 8.93 -11.71 -13.68
C LEU A 328 8.00 -11.42 -14.86
N HIS A 329 7.62 -10.15 -15.04
CA HIS A 329 6.76 -9.72 -16.13
C HIS A 329 6.86 -8.22 -16.41
N GLU A 330 6.64 -7.83 -17.66
CA GLU A 330 6.55 -6.43 -18.12
C GLU A 330 5.29 -6.23 -18.97
N TRP A 331 4.56 -5.16 -18.70
CA TRP A 331 3.44 -4.70 -19.50
C TRP A 331 3.79 -3.37 -20.17
N SER A 332 3.47 -3.22 -21.46
CA SER A 332 3.62 -1.94 -22.16
C SER A 332 2.24 -1.32 -22.45
N GLY A 333 2.08 -0.03 -22.18
CA GLY A 333 0.82 0.70 -22.29
C GLY A 333 0.99 2.19 -21.96
N VAL A 334 -0.08 2.85 -21.53
CA VAL A 334 -0.02 4.19 -20.93
C VAL A 334 -0.61 4.04 -19.52
N PHE A 335 0.26 4.12 -18.51
CA PHE A 335 -0.11 3.86 -17.12
C PHE A 335 0.07 5.11 -16.26
N ARG A 336 -1.00 5.54 -15.60
CA ARG A 336 -1.01 6.71 -14.70
C ARG A 336 -0.72 6.36 -13.24
N GLN A 337 -1.06 5.14 -12.82
CA GLN A 337 -0.84 4.62 -11.46
C GLN A 337 -0.61 3.11 -11.49
N TRP A 338 0.06 2.62 -10.45
CA TRP A 338 0.38 1.21 -10.22
C TRP A 338 0.37 0.94 -8.73
N VAL A 339 -0.52 0.04 -8.31
CA VAL A 339 -0.71 -0.30 -6.90
C VAL A 339 -0.91 -1.81 -6.79
N PRO A 340 -0.21 -2.50 -5.88
CA PRO A 340 -0.50 -3.90 -5.62
C PRO A 340 -1.93 -4.04 -5.06
N GLU A 341 -2.71 -4.99 -5.57
CA GLU A 341 -3.97 -5.36 -4.92
C GLU A 341 -3.75 -6.46 -3.89
N ASP A 342 -2.86 -7.40 -4.21
CA ASP A 342 -2.42 -8.50 -3.36
C ASP A 342 -1.05 -9.02 -3.86
N ASP A 343 -0.56 -10.14 -3.31
CA ASP A 343 0.73 -10.72 -3.67
C ASP A 343 0.82 -11.26 -5.11
N GLN A 344 -0.31 -11.39 -5.80
CA GLN A 344 -0.42 -12.00 -7.12
C GLN A 344 -0.92 -11.03 -8.19
N HIS A 345 -1.45 -9.87 -7.80
CA HIS A 345 -2.14 -8.96 -8.70
C HIS A 345 -1.64 -7.52 -8.56
N LEU A 346 -1.33 -6.92 -9.71
CA LEU A 346 -1.02 -5.51 -9.83
C LEU A 346 -2.20 -4.80 -10.50
N LEU A 347 -2.66 -3.70 -9.91
CA LEU A 347 -3.61 -2.80 -10.53
C LEU A 347 -2.88 -1.70 -11.28
N LEU A 348 -3.29 -1.46 -12.52
CA LEU A 348 -2.74 -0.41 -13.37
C LEU A 348 -3.89 0.49 -13.82
N LEU A 349 -3.76 1.80 -13.57
CA LEU A 349 -4.67 2.78 -14.15
C LEU A 349 -4.23 3.06 -15.58
N ALA A 350 -4.94 2.47 -16.55
CA ALA A 350 -4.56 2.50 -17.95
C ALA A 350 -5.55 3.31 -18.80
N ASP A 351 -5.03 3.99 -19.81
CA ASP A 351 -5.82 4.64 -20.86
C ASP A 351 -5.12 4.54 -22.22
N THR A 352 -5.71 5.17 -23.25
CA THR A 352 -5.17 5.17 -24.62
C THR A 352 -4.64 6.55 -25.03
N GLY A 353 -4.42 7.44 -24.06
CA GLY A 353 -4.04 8.83 -24.28
C GLY A 353 -4.85 9.82 -23.45
N GLN A 354 -4.39 11.07 -23.46
CA GLN A 354 -5.02 12.17 -22.74
C GLN A 354 -6.50 12.32 -23.13
N GLU A 355 -7.38 12.48 -22.14
CA GLU A 355 -8.83 12.62 -22.31
C GLU A 355 -9.55 11.42 -22.98
N THR A 356 -8.88 10.27 -23.08
CA THR A 356 -9.51 9.03 -23.54
C THR A 356 -10.21 8.28 -22.39
N ALA A 357 -11.01 7.27 -22.73
CA ALA A 357 -11.59 6.41 -21.71
C ALA A 357 -10.48 5.65 -20.99
N ALA A 358 -10.51 5.68 -19.65
CA ALA A 358 -9.58 4.98 -18.78
C ALA A 358 -10.27 3.77 -18.13
N SER A 359 -9.46 2.84 -17.65
CA SER A 359 -9.90 1.70 -16.84
C SER A 359 -8.79 1.32 -15.87
N ILE A 360 -9.17 0.85 -14.69
CA ILE A 360 -8.27 0.10 -13.82
C ILE A 360 -8.23 -1.32 -14.37
N ILE A 361 -7.05 -1.80 -14.73
CA ILE A 361 -6.83 -3.18 -15.15
C ILE A 361 -6.12 -3.94 -14.05
N ARG A 362 -6.48 -5.22 -13.88
CA ARG A 362 -5.79 -6.15 -12.98
C ARG A 362 -4.91 -7.04 -13.81
N CYS A 363 -3.62 -7.11 -13.48
CA CYS A 363 -2.66 -7.98 -14.13
C CYS A 363 -2.08 -9.00 -13.15
N THR A 364 -2.10 -10.29 -13.52
CA THR A 364 -1.53 -11.37 -12.72
C THR A 364 -0.03 -11.43 -12.89
N VAL A 365 0.71 -11.34 -11.78
CA VAL A 365 2.19 -11.30 -11.76
C VAL A 365 2.83 -12.53 -12.41
N SER A 366 2.28 -13.72 -12.17
CA SER A 366 2.90 -14.97 -12.60
C SER A 366 2.69 -15.31 -14.08
N THR A 367 1.60 -14.83 -14.69
CA THR A 367 1.20 -15.18 -16.06
C THR A 367 1.24 -14.00 -17.02
N GLY A 368 1.23 -12.77 -16.50
CA GLY A 368 1.14 -11.56 -17.32
C GLY A 368 -0.24 -11.27 -17.89
N ALA A 369 -1.24 -12.12 -17.61
CA ALA A 369 -2.61 -11.93 -18.09
C ALA A 369 -3.25 -10.73 -17.39
N CYS A 370 -4.09 -9.98 -18.12
CA CYS A 370 -4.80 -8.84 -17.57
C CYS A 370 -6.29 -8.88 -17.90
N GLU A 371 -7.08 -8.24 -17.05
CA GLU A 371 -8.53 -8.06 -17.18
C GLU A 371 -8.93 -6.63 -16.81
N LEU A 372 -10.07 -6.15 -17.32
CA LEU A 372 -10.67 -4.88 -16.92
C LEU A 372 -11.27 -5.04 -15.52
N ALA A 373 -10.65 -4.43 -14.51
CA ALA A 373 -11.21 -4.39 -13.15
C ALA A 373 -12.31 -3.32 -13.04
N THR A 374 -12.27 -2.28 -13.88
CA THR A 374 -13.39 -1.35 -14.07
C THR A 374 -13.78 -1.26 -15.54
N PRO A 375 -15.05 -0.95 -15.86
CA PRO A 375 -15.44 -0.60 -17.23
C PRO A 375 -14.61 0.57 -17.77
N LEU A 376 -14.49 0.64 -19.10
CA LEU A 376 -13.92 1.82 -19.76
C LEU A 376 -14.85 3.01 -19.56
N ALA A 377 -14.34 4.06 -18.93
CA ALA A 377 -15.13 5.25 -18.63
C ALA A 377 -14.30 6.53 -18.81
N LYS A 378 -15.01 7.61 -19.13
CA LYS A 378 -14.46 8.97 -19.04
C LYS A 378 -14.74 9.54 -17.65
N GLY A 379 -13.87 10.43 -17.19
CA GLY A 379 -14.01 11.13 -15.91
C GLY A 379 -12.94 10.71 -14.90
N ALA A 380 -13.13 11.14 -13.65
CA ALA A 380 -12.21 10.86 -12.57
C ALA A 380 -12.19 9.36 -12.24
N LEU A 381 -11.00 8.77 -12.35
CA LEU A 381 -10.72 7.38 -12.02
C LEU A 381 -9.32 7.37 -11.40
N LEU A 382 -9.23 6.88 -10.17
CA LEU A 382 -8.00 6.77 -9.37
C LEU A 382 -7.99 5.43 -8.65
N ILE A 383 -6.83 4.82 -8.53
CA ILE A 383 -6.57 3.76 -7.56
C ILE A 383 -6.22 4.46 -6.24
N GLY A 384 -6.84 4.04 -5.15
CA GLY A 384 -6.49 4.52 -3.82
C GLY A 384 -5.37 3.70 -3.20
N ASP A 385 -4.76 4.28 -2.17
CA ASP A 385 -3.81 3.58 -1.29
C ASP A 385 -4.49 2.81 -0.16
#